data_AF-B4UDQ5-F1
#
_entry.id   AF-B4UDQ5-F1
#
_cell.length_a   1.000
_cell.length_b   1.000
_cell.length_c   1.000
_cell.angle_alpha   90.00
_cell.angle_beta   90.00
_cell.angle_gamma   90.00
#
_symmetry.space_group_name_H-M   'P 1'
#
loop_
_entity.id
_entity.type
_entity.pdbx_description
1 polymer ?
#
loop_
_entity_poly.entity_id
_entity_poly.type
_entity_poly.pdbx_seq_one_letter_code
_entity_poly.pdbx_strand_id
1 'polypeptide(L)'
;MPSLSPSSLPRSARGQITWVTAAILAALLGGGYLAWVWVPVYVVDFEARQVVRDFMNRAVKDRDDERLRTEMIRRLEMLATDQIVDERGAPATVPAVALEPGDLVWERDTSGPAPTLHVAFEYVRVVELPYLDRTVEKSFTVDFTQDISIPDWGPSR
;
A
#
# COMPACT_ATOMS: atom_id res chain seq x y z
N MET A 1 3.85 -77.92 -17.29
CA MET A 1 4.23 -76.61 -17.89
C MET A 1 3.42 -75.53 -17.20
N PRO A 2 4.03 -74.62 -16.43
CA PRO A 2 3.29 -73.52 -15.79
C PRO A 2 3.14 -72.35 -16.77
N SER A 3 1.90 -71.94 -17.02
CA SER A 3 1.56 -70.77 -17.83
C SER A 3 1.82 -69.49 -17.03
N LEU A 4 2.76 -68.67 -17.49
CA LEU A 4 3.01 -67.32 -16.98
C LEU A 4 1.81 -66.43 -17.34
N SER A 5 1.01 -66.06 -16.34
CA SER A 5 -0.03 -65.04 -16.50
C SER A 5 0.61 -63.67 -16.70
N PRO A 6 0.12 -62.86 -17.65
CA PRO A 6 0.72 -61.58 -17.99
C PRO A 6 0.56 -60.57 -16.85
N SER A 7 1.69 -59.96 -16.52
CA SER A 7 1.88 -58.74 -15.75
C SER A 7 0.68 -57.78 -15.81
N SER A 8 -0.10 -57.71 -14.74
CA SER A 8 -0.95 -56.56 -14.44
C SER A 8 -0.06 -55.41 -13.97
N LEU A 9 0.61 -54.75 -14.90
CA LEU A 9 1.16 -53.41 -14.64
C LEU A 9 -0.02 -52.53 -14.19
N PRO A 10 0.07 -51.84 -13.04
CA PRO A 10 -1.00 -50.98 -12.58
C PRO A 10 -1.31 -49.98 -13.68
N ARG A 11 -2.52 -50.09 -14.23
CA ARG A 11 -3.08 -49.17 -15.22
C ARG A 11 -2.94 -47.78 -14.59
N SER A 12 -2.12 -46.94 -15.23
CA SER A 12 -1.79 -45.57 -14.83
C SER A 12 -2.91 -44.94 -14.00
N ALA A 13 -2.59 -44.49 -12.78
CA ALA A 13 -3.38 -43.50 -12.08
C ALA A 13 -3.41 -42.22 -12.94
N ARG A 14 -4.27 -42.21 -13.97
CA ARG A 14 -4.53 -41.01 -14.74
C ARG A 14 -5.18 -40.05 -13.77
N GLY A 15 -4.49 -38.95 -13.51
CA GLY A 15 -4.86 -37.95 -12.53
C GLY A 15 -6.31 -37.53 -12.69
N GLN A 16 -7.17 -38.07 -11.85
CA GLN A 16 -8.49 -37.50 -11.64
C GLN A 16 -8.25 -36.26 -10.79
N ILE A 17 -8.41 -35.09 -11.39
CA ILE A 17 -8.57 -33.86 -10.62
C ILE A 17 -9.84 -34.07 -9.80
N THR A 18 -9.67 -34.33 -8.50
CA THR A 18 -10.79 -34.42 -7.58
C THR A 18 -11.37 -33.02 -7.38
N TRP A 19 -12.64 -32.92 -7.01
CA TRP A 19 -13.26 -31.62 -6.68
C TRP A 19 -12.46 -30.84 -5.63
N VAL A 20 -11.81 -31.55 -4.70
CA VAL A 20 -10.90 -30.97 -3.70
C VAL A 20 -9.67 -30.37 -4.38
N THR A 21 -9.03 -31.11 -5.29
CA THR A 21 -7.88 -30.61 -6.07
C THR A 21 -8.27 -29.38 -6.90
N ALA A 22 -9.45 -29.40 -7.54
CA ALA A 22 -9.97 -28.26 -8.30
C ALA A 22 -10.20 -27.04 -7.40
N ALA A 23 -10.79 -27.24 -6.21
CA ALA A 23 -11.03 -26.17 -5.25
C ALA A 23 -9.73 -25.54 -4.73
N ILE A 24 -8.71 -26.37 -4.43
CA ILE A 24 -7.39 -25.87 -4.00
C ILE A 24 -6.74 -25.04 -5.11
N LEU A 25 -6.75 -25.56 -6.35
CA LEU A 25 -6.20 -24.83 -7.49
C LEU A 25 -6.94 -23.50 -7.72
N ALA A 26 -8.27 -23.50 -7.64
CA ALA A 26 -9.05 -22.27 -7.74
C ALA A 26 -8.72 -21.27 -6.63
N ALA A 27 -8.54 -21.73 -5.39
CA ALA A 27 -8.14 -20.88 -4.27
C ALA A 27 -6.72 -20.31 -4.45
N LEU A 28 -5.77 -21.11 -4.92
CA LEU A 28 -4.40 -20.65 -5.19
C LEU A 28 -4.35 -19.64 -6.34
N LEU A 29 -5.07 -19.89 -7.44
CA LEU A 29 -5.14 -18.97 -8.57
C LEU A 29 -5.87 -17.68 -8.20
N GLY A 30 -7.00 -17.77 -7.50
CA GLY A 30 -7.75 -16.62 -7.01
C GLY A 30 -6.94 -15.80 -6.00
N GLY A 31 -6.31 -16.45 -5.03
CA GLY A 31 -5.44 -15.81 -4.05
C GLY A 31 -4.21 -15.17 -4.69
N GLY A 32 -3.58 -15.85 -5.65
CA GLY A 32 -2.45 -15.32 -6.41
C GLY A 32 -2.82 -14.08 -7.23
N TYR A 33 -3.98 -14.10 -7.90
CA TYR A 33 -4.50 -12.94 -8.61
C TYR A 33 -4.78 -11.76 -7.69
N LEU A 34 -5.47 -12.00 -6.56
CA LEU A 34 -5.73 -10.95 -5.57
C LEU A 34 -4.44 -10.38 -4.99
N ALA A 35 -3.46 -11.23 -4.66
CA ALA A 35 -2.16 -10.76 -4.17
C ALA A 35 -1.43 -9.93 -5.23
N TRP A 36 -1.42 -10.36 -6.48
CA TRP A 36 -0.78 -9.64 -7.57
C TRP A 36 -1.36 -8.23 -7.76
N VAL A 37 -2.68 -8.09 -7.68
CA VAL A 37 -3.35 -6.79 -7.80
C VAL A 37 -3.18 -5.92 -6.55
N TRP A 38 -3.41 -6.48 -5.35
CA TRP A 38 -3.52 -5.69 -4.13
C TRP A 38 -2.19 -5.44 -3.41
N VAL A 39 -1.20 -6.32 -3.52
CA VAL A 39 0.09 -6.14 -2.82
C VAL A 39 0.76 -4.81 -3.20
N PRO A 40 0.89 -4.43 -4.49
CA PRO A 40 1.48 -3.13 -4.85
C PRO A 40 0.73 -1.93 -4.26
N VAL A 41 -0.60 -2.03 -4.14
CA VAL A 41 -1.44 -0.97 -3.56
C VAL A 41 -1.10 -0.74 -2.09
N TYR A 42 -1.01 -1.82 -1.31
CA TYR A 42 -0.68 -1.75 0.12
C TYR A 42 0.80 -1.43 0.38
N VAL A 43 1.72 -1.80 -0.53
CA VAL A 43 3.13 -1.39 -0.44
C VAL A 43 3.25 0.13 -0.54
N VAL A 44 2.55 0.76 -1.49
CA VAL A 44 2.54 2.24 -1.61
C VAL A 44 1.93 2.91 -0.38
N ASP A 45 0.85 2.38 0.20
CA ASP A 45 0.30 2.93 1.45
C ASP A 45 1.29 2.83 2.61
N PHE A 46 1.99 1.70 2.70
CA PHE A 46 3.05 1.53 3.69
C PHE A 46 4.18 2.56 3.49
N GLU A 47 4.64 2.78 2.26
CA GLU A 47 5.64 3.79 1.94
C GLU A 47 5.15 5.22 2.23
N ALA A 48 3.89 5.54 1.94
CA ALA A 48 3.28 6.82 2.26
C ALA A 48 3.31 7.09 3.78
N ARG A 49 2.93 6.09 4.59
CA ARG A 49 3.02 6.17 6.06
C ARG A 49 4.45 6.35 6.55
N GLN A 50 5.44 5.73 5.89
CA GLN A 50 6.86 5.92 6.22
C GLN A 50 7.33 7.34 5.91
N VAL A 51 6.97 7.88 4.74
CA VAL A 51 7.27 9.27 4.37
C VAL A 51 6.72 10.24 5.42
N VAL A 52 5.47 10.07 5.86
CA VAL A 52 4.89 10.92 6.90
C VAL A 52 5.71 10.86 8.19
N ARG A 53 6.03 9.66 8.67
CA ARG A 53 6.87 9.48 9.87
C ARG A 53 8.24 10.13 9.73
N ASP A 54 8.87 10.03 8.56
CA ASP A 54 10.16 10.67 8.30
C ASP A 54 10.07 12.20 8.38
N PHE A 55 8.99 12.79 7.84
CA PHE A 55 8.78 14.23 7.91
C PHE A 55 8.42 14.69 9.31
N MET A 56 7.62 13.93 10.07
CA MET A 56 7.35 14.22 11.48
C MET A 56 8.64 14.18 12.32
N ASN A 57 9.53 13.22 12.04
CA ASN A 57 10.85 13.17 12.69
C ASN A 57 11.74 14.37 12.33
N ARG A 58 11.69 14.86 11.08
CA ARG A 58 12.38 16.10 10.68
C ARG A 58 11.80 17.32 11.39
N ALA A 59 10.48 17.34 11.57
CA ALA A 59 9.74 18.42 12.22
C ALA A 59 10.12 18.60 13.71
N VAL A 60 10.77 17.62 14.35
CA VAL A 60 11.36 17.78 15.68
C VAL A 60 12.50 18.80 15.68
N LYS A 61 13.30 18.83 14.60
CA LYS A 61 14.48 19.71 14.48
C LYS A 61 14.18 20.98 13.69
N ASP A 62 13.26 20.90 12.74
CA ASP A 62 12.87 22.00 11.88
C ASP A 62 11.44 22.44 12.16
N ARG A 63 11.25 23.75 12.30
CA ARG A 63 9.96 24.38 12.62
C ARG A 63 9.32 25.08 11.43
N ASP A 64 9.92 25.00 10.25
CA ASP A 64 9.32 25.50 9.01
C ASP A 64 8.26 24.52 8.49
N ASP A 65 7.08 24.58 9.10
CA ASP A 65 5.97 23.66 8.85
C ASP A 65 5.47 23.74 7.40
N GLU A 66 5.39 24.92 6.80
CA GLU A 66 4.93 25.06 5.41
C GLU A 66 5.92 24.46 4.41
N ARG A 67 7.22 24.62 4.65
CA ARG A 67 8.25 23.99 3.82
C ARG A 67 8.19 22.46 3.95
N LEU A 68 8.12 21.94 5.17
CA LEU A 68 8.03 20.50 5.44
C LEU A 68 6.77 19.88 4.83
N ARG A 69 5.62 20.56 4.97
CA ARG A 69 4.34 20.16 4.38
C ARG A 69 4.44 20.08 2.85
N THR A 70 4.95 21.12 2.21
CA THR A 70 5.09 21.17 0.75
C THR A 70 6.04 20.09 0.23
N GLU A 71 7.18 19.89 0.90
CA GLU A 71 8.13 18.84 0.54
C GLU A 71 7.56 17.44 0.74
N MET A 72 6.75 17.24 1.79
CA MET A 72 6.09 15.96 2.07
C MET A 72 5.06 15.62 0.98
N ILE A 73 4.16 16.56 0.62
CA ILE A 73 3.19 16.37 -0.47
C ILE A 73 3.92 15.97 -1.74
N ARG A 74 4.93 16.76 -2.12
CA ARG A 74 5.73 16.48 -3.32
C ARG A 74 6.39 15.10 -3.27
N ARG A 75 6.86 14.67 -2.10
CA ARG A 75 7.47 13.34 -1.92
C ARG A 75 6.45 12.22 -2.06
N LEU A 76 5.24 12.40 -1.54
CA LEU A 76 4.14 11.45 -1.67
C LEU A 76 3.71 11.29 -3.14
N GLU A 77 3.61 12.39 -3.88
CA GLU A 77 3.29 12.37 -5.32
C GLU A 77 4.32 11.59 -6.16
N MET A 78 5.57 11.51 -5.69
CA MET A 78 6.65 10.80 -6.37
C MET A 78 6.71 9.29 -6.06
N LEU A 79 5.90 8.76 -5.14
CA LEU A 79 6.00 7.35 -4.72
C LEU A 79 5.63 6.39 -5.85
N ALA A 80 4.49 6.65 -6.49
CA ALA A 80 4.00 5.83 -7.58
C ALA A 80 3.07 6.66 -8.47
N THR A 81 2.79 6.14 -9.66
CA THR A 81 1.85 6.74 -10.60
C THR A 81 0.83 5.72 -11.04
N ASP A 82 -0.43 6.14 -11.12
CA ASP A 82 -1.52 5.37 -11.67
C ASP A 82 -1.82 5.84 -13.09
N GLN A 83 -2.23 4.89 -13.95
CA GLN A 83 -2.77 5.22 -15.27
C GLN A 83 -4.28 5.33 -15.12
N ILE A 84 -4.82 6.47 -15.52
CA ILE A 84 -6.25 6.74 -15.53
C ILE A 84 -6.69 7.12 -16.94
N VAL A 85 -7.97 7.02 -17.22
CA VAL A 85 -8.57 7.60 -18.42
C VAL A 85 -9.12 8.97 -18.03
N ASP A 86 -8.64 10.02 -18.69
CA ASP A 86 -9.09 11.38 -18.44
C ASP A 86 -10.54 11.61 -18.92
N GLU A 87 -11.10 12.78 -18.61
CA GLU A 87 -12.46 13.17 -19.02
C GLU A 87 -12.67 13.21 -20.55
N ARG A 88 -11.57 13.15 -21.33
CA ARG A 88 -11.57 13.17 -22.80
C ARG A 88 -11.34 11.77 -23.38
N GLY A 89 -11.27 10.74 -22.55
CA GLY A 89 -11.04 9.36 -22.97
C GLY A 89 -9.58 9.03 -23.31
N ALA A 90 -8.63 9.91 -22.98
CA ALA A 90 -7.20 9.69 -23.21
C ALA A 90 -6.52 9.11 -21.97
N PRO A 91 -5.52 8.23 -22.14
CA PRO A 91 -4.72 7.74 -21.02
C PRO A 91 -3.90 8.90 -20.43
N ALA A 92 -4.04 9.11 -19.13
CA ALA A 92 -3.28 10.08 -18.35
C ALA A 92 -2.56 9.37 -17.20
N THR A 93 -1.36 9.85 -16.88
CA THR A 93 -0.58 9.35 -15.73
C THR A 93 -0.71 10.35 -14.60
N VAL A 94 -1.25 9.90 -13.47
CA VAL A 94 -1.45 10.72 -12.27
C VAL A 94 -0.68 10.14 -11.08
N PRO A 95 -0.28 10.96 -10.10
CA PRO A 95 0.29 10.44 -8.85
C PRO A 95 -0.68 9.48 -8.17
N ALA A 96 -0.16 8.34 -7.70
CA ALA A 96 -0.93 7.36 -6.95
C ALA A 96 -1.36 7.87 -5.57
N VAL A 97 -0.61 8.82 -5.02
CA VAL A 97 -0.93 9.58 -3.82
C VAL A 97 -0.97 11.05 -4.21
N ALA A 98 -2.10 11.46 -4.77
CA ALA A 98 -2.37 12.86 -5.08
C ALA A 98 -3.06 13.49 -3.86
N LEU A 99 -2.44 14.51 -3.27
CA LEU A 99 -2.99 15.25 -2.14
C LEU A 99 -3.05 16.73 -2.51
N GLU A 100 -4.23 17.32 -2.41
CA GLU A 100 -4.31 18.76 -2.43
C GLU A 100 -3.76 19.32 -1.11
N PRO A 101 -3.06 20.47 -1.12
CA PRO A 101 -2.58 21.06 0.11
C PRO A 101 -3.68 21.20 1.17
N GLY A 102 -4.91 21.56 0.77
CA GLY A 102 -6.05 21.75 1.67
C GLY A 102 -6.53 20.48 2.39
N ASP A 103 -6.30 19.30 1.82
CA ASP A 103 -6.74 18.02 2.40
C ASP A 103 -5.77 17.46 3.44
N LEU A 104 -4.56 18.04 3.50
CA LEU A 104 -3.55 17.69 4.47
C LEU A 104 -3.71 18.53 5.74
N VAL A 105 -4.07 17.85 6.82
CA VAL A 105 -4.02 18.39 8.18
C VAL A 105 -2.57 18.32 8.67
N TRP A 106 -2.02 19.46 9.07
CA TRP A 106 -0.71 19.59 9.70
C TRP A 106 -0.86 20.54 10.90
N GLU A 107 -0.93 19.97 12.10
CA GLU A 107 -1.21 20.72 13.32
C GLU A 107 -0.09 20.50 14.34
N ARG A 108 0.66 21.57 14.60
CA ARG A 108 1.70 21.59 15.63
C ARG A 108 1.15 22.24 16.89
N ASP A 109 0.98 21.46 17.95
CA ASP A 109 0.63 21.98 19.27
C ASP A 109 1.87 22.08 20.14
N THR A 110 2.30 23.30 20.45
CA THR A 110 3.39 23.57 21.40
C THR A 110 2.91 24.17 22.72
N SER A 111 1.59 24.23 22.95
CA SER A 111 1.00 24.89 24.12
C SER A 111 0.99 24.00 25.37
N GLY A 112 0.97 22.68 25.17
CA GLY A 112 0.99 21.68 26.24
C GLY A 112 2.39 21.35 26.79
N PRO A 113 2.46 20.63 27.93
CA PRO A 113 3.73 20.17 28.51
C PRO A 113 4.47 19.14 27.65
N ALA A 114 3.78 18.46 26.73
CA ALA A 114 4.36 17.61 25.70
C ALA A 114 3.94 18.16 24.34
N PRO A 115 4.83 18.82 23.58
CA PRO A 115 4.47 19.36 22.29
C PRO A 115 4.20 18.20 21.32
N THR A 116 3.15 18.32 20.51
CA THR A 116 2.74 17.28 19.56
C THR A 116 2.66 17.83 18.15
N LEU A 117 2.82 16.93 17.18
CA LEU A 117 2.54 17.17 15.78
C LEU A 117 1.53 16.13 15.33
N HIS A 118 0.41 16.60 14.80
CA HIS A 118 -0.63 15.79 14.18
C HIS A 118 -0.59 15.99 12.67
N VAL A 119 -0.53 14.87 11.94
CA VAL A 119 -0.56 14.84 10.47
C VAL A 119 -1.62 13.84 10.05
N ALA A 120 -2.63 14.32 9.33
CA ALA A 120 -3.72 13.49 8.85
C ALA A 120 -4.14 13.86 7.42
N PHE A 121 -4.47 12.85 6.63
CA PHE A 121 -5.06 13.02 5.30
C PHE A 121 -5.72 11.70 4.84
N GLU A 122 -6.59 11.84 3.85
CA GLU A 122 -7.20 10.72 3.14
C GLU A 122 -6.91 10.83 1.66
N TYR A 123 -6.75 9.68 0.99
CA TYR A 123 -6.61 9.63 -0.45
C TYR A 123 -7.27 8.36 -1.00
N VAL A 124 -7.70 8.43 -2.26
CA VAL A 124 -8.36 7.32 -2.96
C VAL A 124 -7.44 6.83 -4.08
N ARG A 125 -7.31 5.52 -4.20
CA ARG A 125 -6.65 4.87 -5.33
C ARG A 125 -7.64 4.10 -6.17
N VAL A 126 -7.49 4.20 -7.48
CA VAL A 126 -8.23 3.38 -8.45
C VAL A 126 -7.39 2.16 -8.78
N VAL A 127 -7.92 0.98 -8.47
CA VAL A 127 -7.26 -0.31 -8.70
C VAL A 127 -7.93 -0.99 -9.89
N GLU A 128 -7.16 -1.18 -10.96
CA GLU A 128 -7.62 -1.94 -12.12
C GLU A 128 -7.59 -3.44 -11.82
N LEU A 129 -8.63 -4.16 -12.26
CA LEU A 129 -8.74 -5.63 -12.21
C LEU A 129 -8.63 -6.17 -13.65
N PRO A 130 -7.41 -6.45 -14.15
CA PRO A 130 -7.17 -6.63 -15.59
C PRO A 130 -7.94 -7.77 -16.24
N TYR A 131 -8.27 -8.83 -15.50
CA TYR A 131 -9.02 -9.98 -16.04
C TYR A 131 -10.54 -9.87 -15.84
N LEU A 132 -11.00 -8.83 -15.15
CA LEU A 132 -12.42 -8.62 -14.83
C LEU A 132 -13.00 -7.40 -15.54
N ASP A 133 -12.19 -6.65 -16.30
CA ASP A 133 -12.57 -5.39 -16.96
C ASP A 133 -13.31 -4.44 -16.01
N ARG A 134 -12.78 -4.34 -14.78
CA ARG A 134 -13.38 -3.56 -13.69
C ARG A 134 -12.32 -2.74 -12.98
N THR A 135 -12.74 -1.62 -12.43
CA THR A 135 -11.96 -0.81 -11.50
C THR A 135 -12.62 -0.85 -10.12
N VAL A 136 -11.80 -0.73 -9.08
CA VAL A 136 -12.25 -0.64 -7.70
C VAL A 136 -11.55 0.54 -7.05
N GLU A 137 -12.32 1.41 -6.42
CA GLU A 137 -11.76 2.48 -5.61
C GLU A 137 -11.44 1.98 -4.21
N LYS A 138 -10.26 2.35 -3.71
CA LYS A 138 -9.83 2.06 -2.36
C LYS A 138 -9.38 3.35 -1.67
N SER A 139 -10.12 3.73 -0.62
CA SER A 139 -9.70 4.80 0.28
C SER A 139 -8.67 4.31 1.29
N PHE A 140 -7.70 5.18 1.57
CA PHE A 140 -6.68 5.05 2.59
C PHE A 140 -6.71 6.28 3.48
N THR A 141 -6.69 6.04 4.79
CA THR A 141 -6.59 7.09 5.82
C THR A 141 -5.22 6.98 6.48
N VAL A 142 -4.50 8.10 6.51
CA VAL A 142 -3.25 8.26 7.22
C VAL A 142 -3.51 9.27 8.34
N ASP A 143 -3.29 8.84 9.58
CA ASP A 143 -3.46 9.65 10.78
C ASP A 143 -2.33 9.29 11.74
N PHE A 144 -1.49 10.27 12.02
CA PHE A 144 -0.39 10.16 12.97
C PHE A 144 -0.36 11.35 13.91
N THR A 145 -0.14 11.05 15.18
CA THR A 145 0.21 12.04 16.19
C THR A 145 1.51 11.61 16.85
N GLN A 146 2.47 12.52 16.90
CA GLN A 146 3.80 12.27 17.46
C GLN A 146 4.17 13.34 18.48
N ASP A 147 4.79 12.92 19.58
CA ASP A 147 5.47 13.82 20.51
C ASP A 147 6.75 14.36 19.85
N ILE A 148 6.86 15.68 19.77
CA ILE A 148 7.97 16.41 19.15
C ILE A 148 8.87 17.08 20.18
N SER A 149 8.82 16.64 21.44
CA SER A 149 9.75 17.06 22.47
C SER A 149 11.19 16.75 22.06
N ILE A 150 12.08 17.72 22.29
CA ILE A 150 13.51 17.52 22.08
C ILE A 150 14.00 16.68 23.27
N PRO A 151 14.58 15.49 23.05
CA PRO A 151 15.07 14.68 24.14
C PRO A 151 16.18 15.41 24.91
N ASP A 152 15.99 15.60 26.21
CA ASP A 152 17.02 16.09 27.12
C ASP A 152 17.78 14.89 27.71
N TRP A 153 18.98 14.64 27.19
CA TRP A 153 19.85 13.55 27.65
C TRP A 153 20.73 13.92 28.85
N GLY A 154 20.52 15.10 29.45
CA GLY A 154 21.39 15.65 30.48
C GLY A 154 22.74 16.14 29.93
N PRO A 155 23.65 16.62 30.80
CA PRO A 155 24.95 17.13 30.36
C PRO A 155 25.76 16.02 29.68
N SER A 156 26.08 16.22 28.39
CA SER A 156 27.05 15.41 27.66
C SER A 156 28.39 15.45 28.41
N ARG A 157 28.81 14.30 28.94
CA ARG A 157 30.11 14.14 29.62
C ARG A 157 31.27 14.19 28.64
#